data_AF-A0A8J5SVB7-F1
#
_entry.id   AF-A0A8J5SVB7-F1
#
_cell.length_a   1.000
_cell.length_b   1.000
_cell.length_c   1.000
_cell.angle_alpha   90.00
_cell.angle_beta   90.00
_cell.angle_gamma   90.00
#
_symmetry.space_group_name_H-M   'P 1'
#
loop_
_entity.id
_entity.type
_entity.pdbx_description
1 polymer ?
#
loop_
_entity_poly.entity_id
_entity_poly.type
_entity_poly.pdbx_seq_one_letter_code
_entity_poly.pdbx_strand_id
1 'polypeptide(L)'
;MRKSAIVYTAPNATTYGELVARFNTTTLLGLLGANNLPDSTSSTKAIPAKSTVRIPFPCLCANNNVGQSDRHPIYVVQPEDGLDHIAREVFNAFVTYQEIAAANNISDPNKILIGQTLWIPLPCSCDKVDDSDVMHLAYSVASGESTSGIAAKYGVSEPTLLRINEISDPKKLLQGQILDVPLPGPDAQGDIHLSVENPNCLKWWEKSDWTGYKELGAEKSGKSGEGDSWWEKWKEVLYQDEWSNLARIERSAEKQAKSGAENAGWYEKWCELYQTYASFSTLLGLLGANNLPDSTSSTKAIPAKSTVRIPFPCRCANNNVGQSDSHPIYVVQPEDGLDHIAHDDPLL
;
A
#
# COMPACT_ATOMS: atom_id res chain seq x y z
N MET A 1 -12.41 -10.29 2.12
CA MET A 1 -11.24 -10.06 3.00
C MET A 1 -10.83 -8.61 2.85
N ARG A 2 -10.58 -7.91 3.95
CA ARG A 2 -10.03 -6.54 3.93
C ARG A 2 -8.57 -6.59 4.32
N LYS A 3 -7.77 -5.63 3.84
CA LYS A 3 -6.38 -5.49 4.29
C LYS A 3 -6.37 -4.81 5.66
N SER A 4 -5.51 -5.30 6.54
CA SER A 4 -5.22 -4.71 7.85
C SER A 4 -3.71 -4.75 8.08
N ALA A 5 -3.24 -4.09 9.13
CA ALA A 5 -1.83 -4.12 9.47
C ALA A 5 -1.60 -4.08 10.98
N ILE A 6 -0.41 -4.49 11.40
CA ILE A 6 0.10 -4.23 12.76
C ILE A 6 1.32 -3.32 12.68
N VAL A 7 1.55 -2.51 13.71
CA VAL A 7 2.84 -1.82 13.92
C VAL A 7 3.77 -2.71 14.73
N TYR A 8 4.48 -3.59 14.04
CA TYR A 8 5.39 -4.55 14.66
C TYR A 8 6.68 -3.88 15.12
N THR A 9 7.04 -4.06 16.37
CA THR A 9 8.34 -3.63 16.93
C THR A 9 9.31 -4.80 16.91
N ALA A 10 10.32 -4.74 16.05
CA ALA A 10 11.29 -5.83 15.89
C ALA A 10 12.08 -6.05 17.19
N PRO A 11 11.97 -7.20 17.89
CA PRO A 11 12.68 -7.41 19.15
C PRO A 11 14.20 -7.39 18.98
N ASN A 12 14.66 -7.95 17.86
CA ASN A 12 16.08 -8.05 17.47
C ASN A 12 16.29 -7.43 16.09
N ALA A 13 17.56 -7.16 15.75
CA ALA A 13 17.91 -6.72 14.40
C ALA A 13 17.55 -7.82 13.39
N THR A 14 16.96 -7.41 12.27
CA THR A 14 16.42 -8.31 11.24
C THR A 14 16.48 -7.64 9.87
N THR A 15 15.85 -8.22 8.84
CA THR A 15 15.73 -7.64 7.50
C THR A 15 14.28 -7.70 6.99
N TYR A 16 13.96 -6.92 5.96
CA TYR A 16 12.63 -6.97 5.33
C TYR A 16 12.30 -8.38 4.79
N GLY A 17 13.28 -9.08 4.21
CA GLY A 17 13.11 -10.46 3.74
C GLY A 17 12.81 -11.46 4.86
N GLU A 18 13.46 -11.30 6.02
CA GLU A 18 13.18 -12.14 7.20
C GLU A 18 11.79 -11.88 7.78
N LEU A 19 11.31 -10.63 7.77
CA LEU A 19 9.94 -10.31 8.18
C LEU A 19 8.91 -10.89 7.21
N VAL A 20 9.14 -10.80 5.89
CA VAL A 20 8.29 -11.46 4.88
C VAL A 20 8.23 -12.96 5.13
N ALA A 21 9.36 -13.62 5.35
CA ALA A 21 9.40 -15.05 5.61
C ALA A 21 8.72 -15.44 6.94
N ARG A 22 8.90 -14.63 8.00
CA ARG A 22 8.31 -14.88 9.32
C ARG A 22 6.80 -14.74 9.31
N PHE A 23 6.30 -13.67 8.71
CA PHE A 23 4.87 -13.40 8.75
C PHE A 23 4.13 -14.15 7.64
N ASN A 24 4.72 -14.22 6.44
CA ASN A 24 4.11 -14.83 5.26
C ASN A 24 2.66 -14.32 5.02
N THR A 25 2.42 -13.05 5.31
CA THR A 25 1.11 -12.39 5.15
C THR A 25 1.09 -11.38 3.99
N THR A 26 2.25 -11.07 3.44
CA THR A 26 2.43 -10.06 2.39
C THR A 26 3.70 -10.35 1.59
N THR A 27 3.80 -9.75 0.41
CA THR A 27 5.00 -9.81 -0.43
C THR A 27 6.03 -8.78 0.03
N LEU A 28 7.27 -8.89 -0.46
CA LEU A 28 8.29 -7.86 -0.19
C LEU A 28 7.82 -6.48 -0.64
N LEU A 29 7.24 -6.37 -1.84
CA LEU A 29 6.71 -5.10 -2.35
C LEU A 29 5.58 -4.56 -1.46
N GLY A 30 4.66 -5.42 -1.03
CA GLY A 30 3.59 -5.03 -0.10
C GLY A 30 4.12 -4.51 1.23
N LEU A 31 5.15 -5.15 1.78
CA LEU A 31 5.80 -4.72 3.01
C LEU A 31 6.57 -3.39 2.83
N LEU A 32 7.30 -3.22 1.72
CA LEU A 32 8.02 -1.97 1.43
C LEU A 32 7.04 -0.80 1.24
N GLY A 33 5.96 -1.00 0.49
CA GLY A 33 4.92 -0.01 0.26
C GLY A 33 4.24 0.42 1.56
N ALA A 34 3.91 -0.51 2.45
CA ALA A 34 3.33 -0.20 3.77
C ALA A 34 4.25 0.65 4.67
N ASN A 35 5.55 0.67 4.38
CA ASN A 35 6.57 1.40 5.13
C ASN A 35 7.17 2.58 4.33
N ASN A 36 6.51 3.02 3.25
CA ASN A 36 6.94 4.14 2.41
C ASN A 36 8.40 4.01 1.90
N LEU A 37 8.81 2.78 1.57
CA LEU A 37 10.14 2.50 1.02
C LEU A 37 10.09 2.33 -0.51
N PRO A 38 11.16 2.72 -1.23
CA PRO A 38 11.24 2.50 -2.68
C PRO A 38 11.15 1.03 -3.05
N ASP A 39 10.48 0.72 -4.17
CA ASP A 39 10.31 -0.65 -4.71
C ASP A 39 11.66 -1.35 -5.02
N SER A 40 12.71 -0.56 -5.25
CA SER A 40 14.08 -1.05 -5.47
C SER A 40 14.83 -1.45 -4.19
N THR A 41 14.20 -1.32 -3.02
CA THR A 41 14.82 -1.66 -1.74
C THR A 41 15.08 -3.16 -1.66
N SER A 42 16.33 -3.53 -1.38
CA SER A 42 16.73 -4.94 -1.22
C SER A 42 16.00 -5.61 -0.06
N SER A 43 15.66 -6.89 -0.22
CA SER A 43 15.14 -7.74 0.88
C SER A 43 16.09 -7.80 2.07
N THR A 44 17.40 -7.64 1.84
CA THR A 44 18.44 -7.64 2.88
C THR A 44 18.61 -6.30 3.59
N LYS A 45 17.79 -5.28 3.28
CA LYS A 45 17.77 -4.00 3.99
C LYS A 45 17.55 -4.27 5.48
N ALA A 46 18.51 -3.83 6.30
CA ALA A 46 18.50 -4.06 7.73
C ALA A 46 17.43 -3.22 8.44
N ILE A 47 16.83 -3.84 9.45
CA ILE A 47 15.84 -3.27 10.37
C ILE A 47 16.48 -3.36 11.77
N PRO A 48 16.88 -2.23 12.37
CA PRO A 48 17.49 -2.22 13.69
C PRO A 48 16.56 -2.81 14.76
N ALA A 49 17.13 -3.39 15.81
CA ALA A 49 16.35 -3.83 16.97
C ALA A 49 15.53 -2.64 17.53
N LYS A 50 14.32 -2.94 17.99
CA LYS A 50 13.32 -2.02 18.53
C LYS A 50 12.77 -0.99 17.53
N SER A 51 13.09 -1.10 16.24
CA SER A 51 12.44 -0.30 15.22
C SER A 51 11.06 -0.87 14.85
N THR A 52 10.15 0.02 14.47
CA THR A 52 8.77 -0.33 14.11
C THR A 52 8.63 -0.51 12.61
N VAL A 53 7.86 -1.51 12.20
CA VAL A 53 7.55 -1.85 10.80
C VAL A 53 6.06 -2.11 10.71
N ARG A 54 5.37 -1.48 9.76
CA ARG A 54 3.98 -1.80 9.45
C ARG A 54 3.94 -3.10 8.66
N ILE A 55 3.28 -4.12 9.20
CA ILE A 55 3.18 -5.44 8.55
C ILE A 55 1.73 -5.63 8.09
N PRO A 56 1.45 -5.54 6.78
CA PRO A 56 0.12 -5.77 6.25
C PRO A 56 -0.22 -7.26 6.20
N PHE A 57 -1.50 -7.57 6.35
CA PHE A 57 -2.05 -8.92 6.26
C PHE A 57 -3.53 -8.90 5.87
N PRO A 58 -4.03 -9.99 5.25
CA PRO A 58 -5.46 -10.16 5.01
C PRO A 58 -6.20 -10.41 6.33
N CYS A 59 -7.28 -9.67 6.55
CA CYS A 59 -8.19 -9.85 7.67
C CYS A 59 -9.41 -10.69 7.27
N LEU A 60 -9.67 -11.73 8.06
CA LEU A 60 -10.86 -12.55 8.00
C LEU A 60 -11.82 -12.13 9.12
N CYS A 61 -12.95 -11.53 8.75
CA CYS A 61 -13.96 -11.09 9.69
C CYS A 61 -15.09 -12.12 9.76
N ALA A 62 -15.36 -12.62 10.96
CA ALA A 62 -16.57 -13.35 11.25
C ALA A 62 -17.74 -12.38 11.46
N ASN A 63 -18.98 -12.88 11.45
CA ASN A 63 -20.20 -12.07 11.59
C ASN A 63 -20.35 -11.32 12.93
N ASN A 64 -19.34 -11.37 13.81
CA ASN A 64 -19.31 -10.78 15.15
C ASN A 64 -18.39 -9.55 15.26
N ASN A 65 -17.98 -8.94 14.14
CA ASN A 65 -17.15 -7.73 14.06
C ASN A 65 -15.76 -7.84 14.70
N VAL A 66 -15.32 -9.05 15.08
CA VAL A 66 -13.94 -9.32 15.50
C VAL A 66 -13.23 -9.97 14.31
N GLY A 67 -12.26 -9.25 13.76
CA GLY A 67 -11.40 -9.74 12.69
C GLY A 67 -10.15 -10.41 13.25
N GLN A 68 -9.74 -11.50 12.61
CA GLN A 68 -8.45 -12.13 12.85
C GLN A 68 -7.70 -12.25 11.52
N SER A 69 -6.37 -12.19 11.57
CA SER A 69 -5.55 -12.42 10.39
C SER A 69 -5.85 -13.78 9.75
N ASP A 70 -5.98 -13.83 8.43
CA ASP A 70 -6.48 -15.01 7.72
C ASP A 70 -5.47 -16.17 7.71
N ARG A 71 -5.55 -17.00 8.76
CA ARG A 71 -4.77 -18.24 8.95
C ARG A 71 -3.24 -18.06 8.94
N HIS A 72 -2.76 -16.82 8.92
CA HIS A 72 -1.36 -16.44 8.98
C HIS A 72 -1.18 -15.27 9.96
N PRO A 73 -0.01 -15.08 10.58
CA PRO A 73 1.21 -15.88 10.40
C PRO A 73 1.13 -17.25 11.10
N ILE A 74 1.93 -18.20 10.61
CA ILE A 74 2.15 -19.49 11.27
C ILE A 74 3.47 -19.44 12.01
N TYR A 75 3.43 -19.68 13.32
CA TYR A 75 4.60 -19.77 14.17
C TYR A 75 4.94 -21.25 14.44
N VAL A 76 6.22 -21.60 14.33
CA VAL A 76 6.70 -22.94 14.69
C VAL A 76 7.31 -22.86 16.10
N VAL A 77 6.74 -23.60 17.05
CA VAL A 77 7.18 -23.61 18.46
C VAL A 77 8.64 -24.02 18.56
N GLN A 78 9.44 -23.19 19.22
CA GLN A 78 10.86 -23.39 19.47
C GLN A 78 11.10 -24.06 20.84
N PRO A 79 12.32 -24.56 21.12
CA PRO A 79 12.68 -25.03 22.45
C PRO A 79 12.45 -23.96 23.52
N GLU A 80 11.90 -24.37 24.67
CA GLU A 80 11.58 -23.51 25.83
C GLU A 80 10.47 -22.47 25.61
N ASP A 81 9.74 -22.53 24.49
CA ASP A 81 8.60 -21.64 24.28
C ASP A 81 7.43 -21.95 25.21
N GLY A 82 6.75 -20.88 25.62
CA GLY A 82 5.40 -20.90 26.16
C GLY A 82 4.50 -19.95 25.39
N LEU A 83 3.18 -20.18 25.38
CA LEU A 83 2.24 -19.34 24.63
C LEU A 83 2.27 -17.86 25.04
N ASP A 84 2.51 -17.55 26.32
CA ASP A 84 2.64 -16.17 26.80
C ASP A 84 3.93 -15.49 26.31
N HIS A 85 5.04 -16.24 26.25
CA HIS A 85 6.30 -15.76 25.66
C HIS A 85 6.11 -15.43 24.17
N ILE A 86 5.49 -16.35 23.42
CA ILE A 86 5.20 -16.14 21.99
C ILE A 86 4.32 -14.90 21.80
N ALA A 87 3.24 -14.79 22.57
CA ALA A 87 2.35 -13.63 22.52
C ALA A 87 3.10 -12.31 22.79
N ARG A 88 3.81 -12.20 23.92
CA ARG A 88 4.38 -10.92 24.39
C ARG A 88 5.68 -10.54 23.70
N GLU A 89 6.60 -11.50 23.59
CA GLU A 89 7.98 -11.23 23.16
C GLU A 89 8.14 -11.39 21.64
N VAL A 90 7.43 -12.34 21.02
CA VAL A 90 7.51 -12.57 19.57
C VAL A 90 6.53 -11.71 18.79
N PHE A 91 5.29 -11.57 19.28
CA PHE A 91 4.21 -10.83 18.59
C PHE A 91 3.76 -9.56 19.33
N ASN A 92 4.63 -8.97 20.15
CA ASN A 92 4.43 -7.68 20.83
C ASN A 92 3.11 -7.54 21.62
N ALA A 93 2.61 -8.64 22.16
CA ALA A 93 1.33 -8.71 22.87
C ALA A 93 0.11 -8.25 22.02
N PHE A 94 0.21 -8.29 20.69
CA PHE A 94 -0.95 -8.07 19.81
C PHE A 94 -2.03 -9.13 20.00
N VAL A 95 -1.63 -10.31 20.45
CA VAL A 95 -2.52 -11.41 20.86
C VAL A 95 -2.16 -11.82 22.27
N THR A 96 -3.13 -12.42 22.96
CA THR A 96 -2.96 -13.07 24.25
C THR A 96 -2.70 -14.57 24.07
N TYR A 97 -2.14 -15.20 25.09
CA TYR A 97 -1.94 -16.65 25.05
C TYR A 97 -3.28 -17.42 24.96
N GLN A 98 -4.36 -16.86 25.52
CA GLN A 98 -5.71 -17.43 25.46
C GLN A 98 -6.25 -17.41 24.03
N GLU A 99 -6.03 -16.32 23.29
CA GLU A 99 -6.43 -16.21 21.89
C GLU A 99 -5.65 -17.18 21.01
N ILE A 100 -4.33 -17.30 21.22
CA ILE A 100 -3.53 -18.31 20.53
C ILE A 100 -4.04 -19.71 20.86
N ALA A 101 -4.29 -20.04 22.13
CA ALA A 101 -4.78 -21.35 22.53
C ALA A 101 -6.15 -21.66 21.90
N ALA A 102 -7.09 -20.71 21.94
CA ALA A 102 -8.42 -20.85 21.37
C ALA A 102 -8.37 -21.03 19.84
N ALA A 103 -7.59 -20.21 19.12
CA ALA A 103 -7.46 -20.29 17.67
C ALA A 103 -6.85 -21.61 17.18
N ASN A 104 -6.06 -22.28 18.04
CA ASN A 104 -5.37 -23.53 17.73
C ASN A 104 -5.97 -24.76 18.43
N ASN A 105 -7.16 -24.64 19.05
CA ASN A 105 -7.83 -25.71 19.78
C ASN A 105 -6.94 -26.37 20.87
N ILE A 106 -6.14 -25.58 21.58
CA ILE A 106 -5.25 -26.04 22.65
C ILE A 106 -6.00 -26.00 23.98
N SER A 107 -6.32 -27.18 24.52
CA SER A 107 -7.06 -27.30 25.79
C SER A 107 -6.23 -26.92 27.02
N ASP A 108 -4.92 -27.18 27.02
CA ASP A 108 -4.00 -26.83 28.10
C ASP A 108 -2.89 -25.91 27.56
N PRO A 109 -2.97 -24.59 27.80
CA PRO A 109 -2.00 -23.61 27.30
C PRO A 109 -0.53 -23.85 27.70
N ASN A 110 -0.30 -24.66 28.74
CA ASN A 110 1.05 -25.00 29.20
C ASN A 110 1.64 -26.23 28.50
N LYS A 111 0.89 -26.87 27.60
CA LYS A 111 1.30 -28.07 26.87
C LYS A 111 1.33 -27.81 25.38
N ILE A 112 2.45 -27.24 24.93
CA ILE A 112 2.81 -27.13 23.51
C ILE A 112 4.06 -27.95 23.22
N LEU A 113 4.18 -28.45 22.00
CA LEU A 113 5.29 -29.31 21.58
C LEU A 113 6.25 -28.54 20.67
N ILE A 114 7.55 -28.77 20.82
CA ILE A 114 8.55 -28.24 19.89
C ILE A 114 8.22 -28.69 18.47
N GLY A 115 8.27 -27.76 17.50
CA GLY A 115 7.91 -28.02 16.11
C GLY A 115 6.41 -27.97 15.83
N GLN A 116 5.55 -27.82 16.84
CA GLN A 116 4.12 -27.58 16.64
C GLN A 116 3.92 -26.26 15.89
N THR A 117 3.04 -26.26 14.90
CA THR A 117 2.63 -25.05 14.19
C THR A 117 1.44 -24.41 14.89
N LEU A 118 1.51 -23.10 15.09
CA LEU A 118 0.49 -22.27 15.71
C LEU A 118 0.08 -21.17 14.74
N TRP A 119 -1.20 -21.09 14.42
CA TRP A 119 -1.75 -19.90 13.80
C TRP A 119 -1.84 -18.78 14.85
N ILE A 120 -1.26 -17.62 14.53
CA ILE A 120 -1.30 -16.45 15.39
C ILE A 120 -2.41 -15.52 14.89
N PRO A 121 -3.53 -15.38 15.64
CA PRO A 121 -4.70 -14.66 15.17
C PRO A 121 -4.56 -13.14 15.43
N LEU A 122 -3.72 -12.46 14.64
CA LEU A 122 -3.47 -11.02 14.82
C LEU A 122 -4.79 -10.24 14.76
N PRO A 123 -4.98 -9.23 15.62
CA PRO A 123 -6.22 -8.48 15.70
C PRO A 123 -6.40 -7.60 14.47
N CYS A 124 -7.61 -7.57 13.93
CA CYS A 124 -7.99 -6.68 12.85
C CYS A 124 -9.51 -6.44 12.86
N SER A 125 -9.97 -5.54 11.98
CA SER A 125 -11.40 -5.36 11.72
C SER A 125 -11.63 -5.07 10.24
N CYS A 126 -12.85 -5.34 9.80
CA CYS A 126 -13.34 -5.03 8.47
C CYS A 126 -14.42 -3.95 8.50
N ASP A 127 -14.67 -3.35 9.65
CA ASP A 127 -15.76 -2.41 9.81
C ASP A 127 -15.52 -1.12 9.03
N LYS A 128 -16.59 -0.41 8.73
CA LYS A 128 -16.49 0.98 8.28
C LYS A 128 -16.47 1.87 9.50
N VAL A 129 -15.81 3.01 9.38
CA VAL A 129 -15.80 4.04 10.42
C VAL A 129 -16.45 5.28 9.85
N ASP A 130 -17.55 5.71 10.47
CA ASP A 130 -18.31 6.90 10.05
C ASP A 130 -18.67 6.82 8.55
N ASP A 131 -19.20 5.65 8.13
CA ASP A 131 -19.57 5.26 6.75
C ASP A 131 -18.42 5.27 5.72
N SER A 132 -17.20 5.52 6.15
CA SER A 132 -16.00 5.53 5.31
C SER A 132 -15.27 4.21 5.38
N ASP A 133 -14.71 3.80 4.23
CA ASP A 133 -13.79 2.67 4.18
C ASP A 133 -12.43 3.08 4.76
N VAL A 134 -11.95 2.28 5.72
CA VAL A 134 -10.72 2.50 6.47
C VAL A 134 -9.91 1.21 6.50
N MET A 135 -8.61 1.34 6.79
CA MET A 135 -7.83 0.20 7.24
C MET A 135 -7.59 0.26 8.73
N HIS A 136 -7.93 -0.83 9.38
CA HIS A 136 -7.62 -1.06 10.78
C HIS A 136 -6.14 -1.41 10.95
N LEU A 137 -5.44 -0.55 11.70
CA LEU A 137 -4.05 -0.72 12.10
C LEU A 137 -3.99 -1.02 13.59
N ALA A 138 -3.55 -2.23 13.96
CA ALA A 138 -3.28 -2.57 15.34
C ALA A 138 -1.98 -1.90 15.81
N TYR A 139 -2.09 -1.08 16.86
CA TYR A 139 -1.00 -0.26 17.40
C TYR A 139 -0.77 -0.55 18.88
N SER A 140 0.45 -0.95 19.27
CA SER A 140 0.82 -1.07 20.68
C SER A 140 1.35 0.27 21.19
N VAL A 141 0.69 0.83 22.21
CA VAL A 141 1.03 2.14 22.78
C VAL A 141 2.44 2.14 23.37
N ALA A 142 3.30 3.03 22.88
CA ALA A 142 4.65 3.18 23.42
C ALA A 142 4.64 3.99 24.73
N SER A 143 5.73 3.87 25.50
CA SER A 143 5.85 4.57 26.78
C SER A 143 5.80 6.09 26.59
N GLY A 144 4.90 6.76 27.31
CA GLY A 144 4.75 8.22 27.30
C GLY A 144 3.92 8.78 26.15
N GLU A 145 3.34 7.95 25.29
CA GLU A 145 2.44 8.41 24.23
C GLU A 145 1.07 8.84 24.78
N SER A 146 0.34 9.60 23.97
CA SER A 146 -1.05 10.02 24.23
C SER A 146 -1.93 9.73 23.03
N THR A 147 -3.24 9.59 23.25
CA THR A 147 -4.23 9.38 22.18
C THR A 147 -4.21 10.50 21.15
N SER A 148 -4.09 11.76 21.58
CA SER A 148 -3.97 12.92 20.68
C SER A 148 -2.74 12.82 19.75
N GLY A 149 -1.59 12.43 20.29
CA GLY A 149 -0.35 12.29 19.51
C GLY A 149 -0.40 11.12 18.54
N ILE A 150 -0.97 9.99 18.97
CA ILE A 150 -1.17 8.82 18.10
C ILE A 150 -2.16 9.15 16.99
N ALA A 151 -3.30 9.77 17.31
CA ALA A 151 -4.30 10.17 16.34
C ALA A 151 -3.71 11.13 15.28
N ALA A 152 -2.98 12.15 15.70
CA ALA A 152 -2.31 13.09 14.81
C ALA A 152 -1.26 12.41 13.91
N LYS A 153 -0.47 11.47 14.45
CA LYS A 153 0.53 10.69 13.70
C LYS A 153 -0.07 9.89 12.56
N TYR A 154 -1.32 9.46 12.69
CA TYR A 154 -2.00 8.60 11.73
C TYR A 154 -3.13 9.31 10.96
N GLY A 155 -3.28 10.63 11.10
CA GLY A 155 -4.32 11.40 10.40
C GLY A 155 -5.74 11.05 10.84
N VAL A 156 -5.92 10.55 12.06
CA VAL A 156 -7.23 10.18 12.63
C VAL A 156 -7.68 11.25 13.63
N SER A 157 -8.98 11.47 13.76
CA SER A 157 -9.51 12.32 14.83
C SER A 157 -9.37 11.62 16.19
N GLU A 158 -8.88 12.33 17.21
CA GLU A 158 -8.80 11.76 18.57
C GLU A 158 -10.16 11.28 19.10
N PRO A 159 -11.29 11.99 18.90
CA PRO A 159 -12.61 11.48 19.28
C PRO A 159 -12.97 10.14 18.60
N THR A 160 -12.64 9.98 17.31
CA THR A 160 -12.84 8.72 16.58
C THR A 160 -11.99 7.60 17.17
N LEU A 161 -10.71 7.87 17.44
CA LEU A 161 -9.79 6.90 18.04
C LEU A 161 -10.27 6.43 19.42
N LEU A 162 -10.68 7.37 20.29
CA LEU A 162 -11.22 7.06 21.61
C LEU A 162 -12.50 6.23 21.53
N ARG A 163 -13.42 6.61 20.63
CA ARG A 163 -14.72 5.94 20.45
C ARG A 163 -14.56 4.48 20.03
N ILE A 164 -13.71 4.20 19.04
CA ILE A 164 -13.53 2.84 18.50
C ILE A 164 -12.81 1.93 19.51
N ASN A 165 -11.91 2.50 20.31
CA ASN A 165 -11.18 1.76 21.35
C ASN A 165 -11.89 1.76 22.71
N GLU A 166 -13.13 2.26 22.77
CA GLU A 166 -13.94 2.34 23.99
C GLU A 166 -13.24 3.06 25.17
N ILE A 167 -12.36 4.01 24.85
CA ILE A 167 -11.58 4.76 25.85
C ILE A 167 -12.38 5.97 26.31
N SER A 168 -12.91 5.89 27.54
CA SER A 168 -13.68 6.99 28.14
C SER A 168 -12.81 8.14 28.68
N ASP A 169 -11.58 7.84 29.10
CA ASP A 169 -10.64 8.82 29.65
C ASP A 169 -9.25 8.64 29.00
N PRO A 170 -8.81 9.57 28.14
CA PRO A 170 -7.50 9.55 27.49
C PRO A 170 -6.31 9.37 28.45
N LYS A 171 -6.44 9.85 29.70
CA LYS A 171 -5.37 9.79 30.70
C LYS A 171 -5.14 8.39 31.26
N LYS A 172 -6.05 7.46 30.98
CA LYS A 172 -5.95 6.04 31.38
C LYS A 172 -5.27 5.18 30.33
N LEU A 173 -4.75 5.77 29.25
CA LEU A 173 -4.02 5.04 28.22
C LEU A 173 -2.81 4.35 28.86
N LEU A 174 -2.72 3.03 28.68
CA LEU A 174 -1.64 2.23 29.26
C LEU A 174 -0.57 1.95 28.20
N GLN A 175 0.68 1.94 28.64
CA GLN A 175 1.77 1.42 27.82
C GLN A 175 1.48 -0.05 27.47
N GLY A 176 1.70 -0.41 26.20
CA GLY A 176 1.45 -1.75 25.67
C GLY A 176 -0.03 -2.04 25.37
N GLN A 177 -0.94 -1.11 25.66
CA GLN A 177 -2.33 -1.24 25.24
C GLN A 177 -2.40 -1.31 23.71
N ILE A 178 -3.13 -2.30 23.20
CA ILE A 178 -3.36 -2.45 21.77
C ILE A 178 -4.56 -1.59 21.38
N LEU A 179 -4.34 -0.69 20.42
CA LEU A 179 -5.36 0.16 19.85
C LEU A 179 -5.66 -0.26 18.41
N ASP A 180 -6.92 -0.20 18.03
CA ASP A 180 -7.38 -0.18 16.64
C ASP A 180 -7.36 1.27 16.13
N VAL A 181 -6.45 1.56 15.20
CA VAL A 181 -6.32 2.87 14.57
C VAL A 181 -6.92 2.79 13.16
N PRO A 182 -8.07 3.43 12.89
CA PRO A 182 -8.72 3.39 11.57
C PRO A 182 -8.03 4.37 10.62
N LEU A 183 -7.03 3.90 9.88
CA LEU A 183 -6.38 4.71 8.87
C LEU A 183 -7.40 5.06 7.78
N PRO A 184 -7.65 6.35 7.52
CA PRO A 184 -8.51 6.73 6.41
C PRO A 184 -7.93 6.18 5.10
N GLY A 185 -8.80 5.79 4.18
CA GLY A 185 -8.42 5.57 2.78
C GLY A 185 -7.76 6.82 2.18
N PRO A 186 -7.32 6.77 0.91
CA PRO A 186 -6.41 7.76 0.27
C PRO A 186 -6.84 9.25 0.27
N ASP A 187 -7.94 9.62 0.93
CA ASP A 187 -8.45 10.98 1.01
C ASP A 187 -8.22 11.70 2.36
N ALA A 188 -7.61 11.08 3.38
CA ALA A 188 -7.22 11.82 4.58
C ALA A 188 -5.71 11.77 4.89
N GLN A 189 -5.07 12.88 4.52
CA GLN A 189 -3.76 13.36 4.98
C GLN A 189 -2.53 12.52 4.59
N GLY A 190 -2.24 12.54 3.29
CA GLY A 190 -0.96 13.05 2.76
C GLY A 190 0.33 12.72 3.50
N ASP A 191 0.95 11.60 3.12
CA ASP A 191 2.38 11.60 2.81
C ASP A 191 2.54 12.16 1.38
N ILE A 192 2.29 13.46 1.23
CA ILE A 192 2.79 14.21 0.09
C ILE A 192 4.28 14.33 0.33
N HIS A 193 5.10 13.54 -0.37
CA HIS A 193 6.52 13.89 -0.49
C HIS A 193 6.59 15.17 -1.33
N LEU A 194 6.56 16.32 -0.64
CA LEU A 194 6.63 17.64 -1.25
C LEU A 194 8.00 17.83 -1.91
N SER A 195 7.96 17.84 -3.24
CA SER A 195 8.55 18.86 -4.09
C SER A 195 10.09 18.94 -4.09
N VAL A 196 10.71 18.45 -5.17
CA VAL A 196 11.88 19.20 -5.68
C VAL A 196 11.32 20.45 -6.33
N GLU A 197 11.24 21.53 -5.56
CA GLU A 197 11.01 22.86 -6.11
C GLU A 197 12.20 23.23 -6.98
N ASN A 198 12.03 23.15 -8.30
CA ASN A 198 12.86 23.92 -9.22
C ASN A 198 12.20 25.30 -9.37
N PRO A 199 12.91 26.41 -9.11
CA PRO A 199 12.35 27.77 -9.25
C PRO A 199 11.84 28.12 -10.66
N ASN A 200 11.98 27.24 -11.66
CA ASN A 200 11.45 27.41 -13.02
C ASN A 200 10.39 26.36 -13.41
N CYS A 201 9.21 26.45 -12.80
CA CYS A 201 7.93 25.97 -13.36
C CYS A 201 7.63 24.45 -13.44
N LEU A 202 8.32 23.59 -12.68
CA LEU A 202 7.98 22.16 -12.61
C LEU A 202 7.67 21.74 -11.17
N LYS A 203 6.44 21.31 -10.93
CA LYS A 203 6.02 20.59 -9.71
C LYS A 203 5.82 19.13 -10.08
N TRP A 204 6.34 18.21 -9.29
CA TRP A 204 6.02 16.79 -9.42
C TRP A 204 5.68 16.22 -8.06
N TRP A 205 4.91 15.15 -8.07
CA TRP A 205 4.52 14.43 -6.87
C TRP A 205 4.49 12.93 -7.12
N GLU A 206 4.73 12.21 -6.05
CA GLU A 206 4.48 10.78 -5.93
C GLU A 206 3.62 10.59 -4.69
N LYS A 207 2.57 9.78 -4.82
CA LYS A 207 1.79 9.25 -3.72
C LYS A 207 1.81 7.75 -3.87
N SER A 208 1.89 7.06 -2.77
CA SER A 208 1.57 5.65 -2.71
C SER A 208 0.82 5.39 -1.42
N ASP A 209 0.03 4.33 -1.42
CA ASP A 209 -0.52 3.82 -0.18
C ASP A 209 -0.33 2.30 -0.08
N TRP A 210 -0.69 1.80 1.09
CA TRP A 210 -0.56 0.41 1.48
C TRP A 210 -1.62 -0.50 0.83
N THR A 211 -2.62 0.05 0.12
CA THR A 211 -3.59 -0.74 -0.67
C THR A 211 -2.97 -1.26 -1.96
N GLY A 212 -1.83 -0.71 -2.38
CA GLY A 212 -1.25 -0.89 -3.72
C GLY A 212 -1.57 0.27 -4.66
N TYR A 213 -2.16 1.36 -4.15
CA TYR A 213 -2.31 2.60 -4.89
C TYR A 213 -0.95 3.27 -5.08
N LYS A 214 -0.71 3.79 -6.28
CA LYS A 214 0.45 4.63 -6.59
C LYS A 214 0.02 5.70 -7.59
N GLU A 215 0.17 6.97 -7.25
CA GLU A 215 -0.07 8.10 -8.14
C GLU A 215 1.25 8.83 -8.38
N LEU A 216 1.63 8.96 -9.64
CA LEU A 216 2.70 9.83 -10.09
C LEU A 216 2.08 11.00 -10.84
N GLY A 217 2.58 12.20 -10.63
CA GLY A 217 2.14 13.32 -11.45
C GLY A 217 3.12 14.46 -11.54
N ALA A 218 2.91 15.29 -12.55
CA ALA A 218 3.69 16.47 -12.81
C ALA A 218 2.79 17.59 -13.29
N GLU A 219 3.06 18.80 -12.84
CA GLU A 219 2.45 20.03 -13.30
C GLU A 219 3.54 20.97 -13.79
N LYS A 220 3.33 21.53 -14.96
CA LYS A 220 4.13 22.63 -15.49
C LYS A 220 3.23 23.76 -15.93
N SER A 221 3.71 24.98 -15.75
CA SER A 221 3.02 26.19 -16.21
C SER A 221 4.02 27.17 -16.81
N GLY A 222 3.53 28.17 -17.52
CA GLY A 222 4.40 29.19 -18.10
C GLY A 222 3.64 30.40 -18.60
N LYS A 223 4.38 31.47 -18.86
CA LYS A 223 3.89 32.68 -19.52
C LYS A 223 4.82 33.09 -20.68
N SER A 224 4.24 33.53 -21.80
CA SER A 224 5.00 34.13 -22.89
C SER A 224 5.37 35.58 -22.55
N GLY A 225 6.34 36.16 -23.27
CA GLY A 225 6.68 37.59 -23.16
C GLY A 225 5.54 38.52 -23.60
N GLU A 226 4.56 37.99 -24.33
CA GLU A 226 3.36 38.67 -24.83
C GLU A 226 2.16 38.54 -23.86
N GLY A 227 2.34 37.83 -22.74
CA GLY A 227 1.33 37.70 -21.68
C GLY A 227 0.40 36.48 -21.81
N ASP A 228 0.59 35.63 -22.81
CA ASP A 228 -0.13 34.35 -22.89
C ASP A 228 0.29 33.44 -21.74
N SER A 229 -0.64 32.63 -21.26
CA SER A 229 -0.40 31.71 -20.15
C SER A 229 -0.84 30.30 -20.50
N TRP A 230 -0.12 29.31 -20.01
CA TRP A 230 -0.46 27.91 -20.20
C TRP A 230 -0.13 27.09 -18.95
N TRP A 231 -0.85 25.99 -18.79
CA TRP A 231 -0.55 24.97 -17.80
C TRP A 231 -0.85 23.57 -18.34
N GLU A 232 -0.14 22.59 -17.81
CA GLU A 232 -0.24 21.19 -18.20
C GLU A 232 0.00 20.32 -16.98
N LYS A 233 -0.94 19.41 -16.70
CA LYS A 233 -0.88 18.46 -15.59
C LYS A 233 -0.98 17.05 -16.12
N TRP A 234 -0.05 16.19 -15.74
CA TRP A 234 -0.05 14.76 -16.02
C TRP A 234 -0.22 13.97 -14.74
N LYS A 235 -0.90 12.83 -14.84
CA LYS A 235 -1.13 11.91 -13.73
C LYS A 235 -1.18 10.47 -14.23
N GLU A 236 -0.43 9.58 -13.59
CA GLU A 236 -0.52 8.13 -13.75
C GLU A 236 -0.89 7.53 -12.41
N VAL A 237 -1.94 6.72 -12.35
CA VAL A 237 -2.44 6.07 -11.15
C VAL A 237 -2.44 4.57 -11.36
N LEU A 238 -1.73 3.83 -10.54
CA LEU A 238 -1.83 2.38 -10.40
C LEU A 238 -2.68 2.08 -9.17
N TYR A 239 -3.63 1.16 -9.26
CA TYR A 239 -4.41 0.69 -8.12
C TYR A 239 -4.93 -0.72 -8.34
N GLN A 240 -5.31 -1.41 -7.27
CA GLN A 240 -6.00 -2.70 -7.35
C GLN A 240 -7.51 -2.46 -7.24
N ASP A 241 -8.26 -2.92 -8.24
CA ASP A 241 -9.72 -2.78 -8.25
C ASP A 241 -10.35 -3.71 -7.22
N GLU A 242 -11.08 -3.15 -6.26
CA GLU A 242 -11.61 -3.90 -5.11
C GLU A 242 -12.64 -4.97 -5.51
N TRP A 243 -13.34 -4.77 -6.64
CA TRP A 243 -14.41 -5.67 -7.08
C TRP A 243 -13.89 -6.85 -7.90
N SER A 244 -12.89 -6.59 -8.77
CA SER A 244 -12.32 -7.58 -9.67
C SER A 244 -10.99 -8.16 -9.18
N ASN A 245 -10.38 -7.55 -8.16
CA ASN A 245 -9.03 -7.86 -7.66
C ASN A 245 -7.92 -7.69 -8.72
N LEU A 246 -8.22 -7.02 -9.84
CA LEU A 246 -7.29 -6.80 -10.96
C LEU A 246 -6.50 -5.50 -10.76
N ALA A 247 -5.26 -5.49 -11.24
CA ALA A 247 -4.45 -4.27 -11.27
C ALA A 247 -4.91 -3.38 -12.43
N ARG A 248 -5.07 -2.08 -12.13
CA ARG A 248 -5.48 -1.05 -13.08
C ARG A 248 -4.47 0.08 -13.14
N ILE A 249 -4.23 0.60 -14.34
CA ILE A 249 -3.43 1.81 -14.57
C ILE A 249 -4.31 2.83 -15.28
N GLU A 250 -4.43 4.02 -14.71
CA GLU A 250 -5.07 5.18 -15.30
C GLU A 250 -4.03 6.24 -15.63
N ARG A 251 -3.97 6.68 -16.88
CA ARG A 251 -3.14 7.79 -17.32
C ARG A 251 -4.03 8.93 -17.72
N SER A 252 -3.79 10.13 -17.22
CA SER A 252 -4.56 11.31 -17.59
C SER A 252 -3.66 12.52 -17.76
N ALA A 253 -4.08 13.43 -18.62
CA ALA A 253 -3.54 14.78 -18.59
C ALA A 253 -4.58 15.82 -18.95
N GLU A 254 -4.31 17.02 -18.44
CA GLU A 254 -5.09 18.22 -18.68
C GLU A 254 -4.15 19.32 -19.15
N LYS A 255 -4.56 20.03 -20.18
CA LYS A 255 -3.81 21.14 -20.76
C LYS A 255 -4.73 22.32 -21.00
N GLN A 256 -4.22 23.51 -20.73
CA GLN A 256 -4.92 24.73 -21.07
C GLN A 256 -3.93 25.78 -21.53
N ALA A 257 -4.32 26.56 -22.53
CA ALA A 257 -3.66 27.82 -22.86
C ALA A 257 -4.69 28.93 -23.00
N LYS A 258 -4.30 30.13 -22.56
CA LYS A 258 -5.11 31.35 -22.66
C LYS A 258 -4.25 32.45 -23.25
N SER A 259 -4.73 33.10 -24.31
CA SER A 259 -4.05 34.25 -24.87
C SER A 259 -4.21 35.48 -23.98
N GLY A 260 -3.15 36.29 -23.92
CA GLY A 260 -3.19 37.60 -23.25
C GLY A 260 -3.85 38.69 -24.11
N ALA A 261 -3.85 38.53 -25.44
CA ALA A 261 -4.30 39.53 -26.40
C ALA A 261 -5.78 39.38 -26.81
N GLU A 262 -6.32 38.16 -26.73
CA GLU A 262 -7.69 37.84 -27.11
C GLU A 262 -8.35 37.01 -26.00
N ASN A 263 -9.69 37.08 -25.88
CA ASN A 263 -10.46 36.19 -25.00
C ASN A 263 -10.54 34.75 -25.58
N ALA A 264 -9.46 34.31 -26.23
CA ALA A 264 -9.30 33.04 -26.89
C ALA A 264 -8.40 32.12 -26.06
N GLY A 265 -8.76 30.84 -26.00
CA GLY A 265 -8.02 29.81 -25.30
C GLY A 265 -8.51 28.44 -25.68
N TRP A 266 -7.72 27.42 -25.38
CA TRP A 266 -8.09 26.03 -25.58
C TRP A 266 -7.87 25.23 -24.31
N TYR A 267 -8.67 24.18 -24.14
CA TYR A 267 -8.61 23.23 -23.05
C TYR A 267 -8.69 21.82 -23.64
N GLU A 268 -7.81 20.95 -23.19
CA GLU A 268 -7.79 19.55 -23.60
C GLU A 268 -7.63 18.65 -22.38
N LYS A 269 -8.37 17.55 -22.39
CA LYS A 269 -8.33 16.52 -21.35
C LYS A 269 -8.38 15.14 -21.99
N TRP A 270 -7.46 14.27 -21.61
CA TRP A 270 -7.44 12.88 -22.04
C TRP A 270 -7.22 11.93 -20.88
N CYS A 271 -7.74 10.72 -21.02
CA CYS A 271 -7.58 9.62 -20.07
C CYS A 271 -7.42 8.29 -20.82
N GLU A 272 -6.51 7.44 -20.37
CA GLU A 272 -6.34 6.05 -20.80
C GLU A 272 -6.49 5.13 -19.59
N LEU A 273 -7.25 4.04 -19.74
CA LEU A 273 -7.44 3.03 -18.71
C LEU A 273 -6.91 1.68 -19.19
N TYR A 274 -6.04 1.07 -18.38
CA TYR A 274 -5.44 -0.23 -18.61
C TYR A 274 -5.82 -1.17 -17.47
N GLN A 275 -6.03 -2.45 -17.79
CA GLN A 275 -6.41 -3.47 -16.82
C GLN A 275 -5.65 -4.77 -17.10
N THR A 276 -5.31 -5.52 -16.06
CA THR A 276 -4.83 -6.90 -16.19
C THR A 276 -6.01 -7.85 -16.41
N TYR A 277 -5.80 -8.97 -17.11
CA TYR A 277 -6.82 -10.00 -17.29
C TYR A 277 -6.29 -11.35 -16.78
N ALA A 278 -7.09 -12.04 -15.96
CA ALA A 278 -6.68 -13.26 -15.28
C ALA A 278 -6.61 -14.52 -16.18
N SER A 279 -6.99 -14.47 -17.45
CA SER A 279 -6.72 -15.54 -18.43
C SER A 279 -7.03 -15.09 -19.86
N PHE A 280 -6.40 -15.75 -20.84
CA PHE A 280 -6.69 -15.56 -22.28
C PHE A 280 -8.17 -15.87 -22.64
N SER A 281 -8.86 -16.67 -21.83
CA SER A 281 -10.27 -17.05 -22.02
C SER A 281 -11.26 -15.92 -21.73
N THR A 282 -10.91 -14.97 -20.86
CA THR A 282 -11.80 -13.86 -20.47
C THR A 282 -11.83 -12.76 -21.53
N LEU A 283 -10.78 -12.66 -22.34
CA LEU A 283 -10.61 -11.65 -23.39
C LEU A 283 -11.66 -11.78 -24.52
N LEU A 284 -12.10 -13.01 -24.84
CA LEU A 284 -13.10 -13.24 -25.90
C LEU A 284 -14.53 -12.88 -25.46
N GLY A 285 -14.83 -12.90 -24.15
CA GLY A 285 -16.17 -12.64 -23.64
C GLY A 285 -16.53 -11.15 -23.53
N LEU A 286 -15.54 -10.29 -23.27
CA LEU A 286 -15.75 -8.85 -23.02
C LEU A 286 -15.77 -7.98 -24.28
N LEU A 287 -15.23 -8.44 -25.41
CA LEU A 287 -15.38 -7.77 -26.70
C LEU A 287 -16.85 -7.72 -27.18
N GLY A 288 -17.78 -8.39 -26.48
CA GLY A 288 -19.22 -8.39 -26.75
C GLY A 288 -20.10 -7.52 -25.84
N ALA A 289 -19.55 -6.81 -24.85
CA ALA A 289 -20.36 -6.05 -23.89
C ALA A 289 -20.04 -4.53 -23.94
N ASN A 290 -20.76 -3.82 -24.81
CA ASN A 290 -20.75 -2.35 -24.86
C ASN A 290 -21.63 -1.76 -23.74
N ASN A 291 -21.12 -0.73 -23.05
CA ASN A 291 -21.81 0.54 -22.76
C ASN A 291 -20.93 1.43 -21.86
N LEU A 292 -20.22 2.40 -22.44
CA LEU A 292 -19.62 3.54 -21.73
C LEU A 292 -19.96 4.85 -22.49
N PRO A 293 -20.31 5.94 -21.80
CA PRO A 293 -20.77 7.19 -22.42
C PRO A 293 -19.62 8.03 -22.99
N ASP A 294 -19.97 8.86 -23.98
CA ASP A 294 -19.11 9.73 -24.80
C ASP A 294 -18.07 10.55 -24.02
N SER A 295 -16.85 10.02 -23.95
CA SER A 295 -15.59 10.75 -24.03
C SER A 295 -14.58 9.76 -24.61
N THR A 296 -13.57 10.23 -25.36
CA THR A 296 -12.58 9.39 -26.05
C THR A 296 -11.78 8.53 -25.06
N SER A 297 -12.35 7.42 -24.62
CA SER A 297 -11.81 6.47 -23.65
C SER A 297 -11.53 5.17 -24.39
N SER A 298 -10.25 4.87 -24.62
CA SER A 298 -9.83 3.57 -25.14
C SER A 298 -9.36 2.68 -23.98
N THR A 299 -10.03 1.56 -23.75
CA THR A 299 -9.57 0.54 -22.79
C THR A 299 -8.58 -0.39 -23.49
N LYS A 300 -7.37 -0.56 -22.95
CA LYS A 300 -6.31 -1.41 -23.53
C LYS A 300 -5.88 -2.51 -22.55
N ALA A 301 -5.58 -3.70 -23.07
CA ALA A 301 -5.12 -4.83 -22.26
C ALA A 301 -3.62 -4.73 -21.94
N ILE A 302 -3.24 -5.11 -20.71
CA ILE A 302 -1.83 -5.26 -20.30
C ILE A 302 -1.42 -6.73 -20.50
N PRO A 303 -0.52 -7.07 -21.45
CA PRO A 303 -0.01 -8.43 -21.57
C PRO A 303 0.70 -8.94 -20.30
N ALA A 304 0.64 -10.25 -20.04
CA ALA A 304 1.12 -10.91 -18.82
C ALA A 304 2.62 -10.77 -18.49
N LYS A 305 3.42 -10.13 -19.37
CA LYS A 305 4.84 -9.77 -19.15
C LYS A 305 5.13 -8.38 -19.74
N SER A 306 4.28 -7.41 -19.43
CA SER A 306 4.46 -6.05 -19.94
C SER A 306 5.56 -5.34 -19.18
N THR A 307 6.55 -4.85 -19.94
CA THR A 307 7.45 -3.81 -19.47
C THR A 307 6.72 -2.47 -19.56
N VAL A 308 6.40 -1.85 -18.42
CA VAL A 308 5.91 -0.47 -18.41
C VAL A 308 7.14 0.44 -18.39
N ARG A 309 7.42 1.12 -19.51
CA ARG A 309 8.41 2.21 -19.54
C ARG A 309 7.75 3.44 -18.93
N ILE A 310 8.26 3.88 -17.79
CA ILE A 310 7.89 5.18 -17.23
C ILE A 310 8.75 6.23 -17.92
N PRO A 311 8.17 7.18 -18.68
CA PRO A 311 8.92 8.33 -19.15
C PRO A 311 9.23 9.23 -17.94
N PHE A 312 10.51 9.38 -17.59
CA PHE A 312 10.92 10.47 -16.72
C PHE A 312 10.83 11.80 -17.50
N PRO A 313 10.36 12.90 -16.88
CA PRO A 313 10.42 14.21 -17.52
C PRO A 313 11.88 14.63 -17.72
N CYS A 314 12.14 15.13 -18.93
CA CYS A 314 13.43 15.59 -19.43
C CYS A 314 14.18 16.48 -18.43
N ARG A 315 15.51 16.35 -18.33
CA ARG A 315 16.34 17.42 -17.80
C ARG A 315 16.19 18.63 -18.72
N CYS A 316 15.82 19.79 -18.18
CA CYS A 316 16.00 21.06 -18.88
C CYS A 316 17.51 21.28 -19.05
N ALA A 317 18.06 20.94 -20.22
CA ALA A 317 19.31 21.54 -20.66
C ALA A 317 19.06 23.04 -20.86
N ASN A 318 20.03 23.88 -20.48
CA ASN A 318 19.95 25.35 -20.43
C ASN A 318 19.57 26.07 -21.76
N ASN A 319 19.16 25.36 -22.81
CA ASN A 319 18.86 25.90 -24.15
C ASN A 319 17.53 25.37 -24.77
N ASN A 320 16.44 25.27 -24.01
CA ASN A 320 15.07 25.07 -24.55
C ASN A 320 14.86 23.88 -25.54
N VAL A 321 15.69 22.85 -25.48
CA VAL A 321 15.46 21.57 -26.20
C VAL A 321 15.67 20.44 -25.21
N GLY A 322 14.59 19.73 -24.86
CA GLY A 322 14.66 18.56 -23.98
C GLY A 322 15.18 17.34 -24.73
N GLN A 323 16.26 16.73 -24.25
CA GLN A 323 16.66 15.37 -24.63
C GLN A 323 16.12 14.37 -23.59
N SER A 324 15.65 13.21 -24.07
CA SER A 324 15.15 12.11 -23.24
C SER A 324 16.32 11.24 -22.79
N ASP A 325 16.61 11.21 -21.50
CA ASP A 325 17.48 10.19 -20.90
C ASP A 325 16.63 9.01 -20.43
N SER A 326 17.08 7.80 -20.76
CA SER A 326 16.39 6.53 -20.46
C SER A 326 16.89 5.85 -19.17
N HIS A 327 15.94 5.25 -18.42
CA HIS A 327 16.00 4.21 -17.34
C HIS A 327 15.50 4.66 -15.94
N PRO A 328 14.88 3.77 -15.09
CA PRO A 328 14.77 2.30 -15.15
C PRO A 328 13.38 1.76 -15.58
N ILE A 329 13.31 0.43 -15.68
CA ILE A 329 12.32 -0.43 -16.33
C ILE A 329 11.45 -1.09 -15.26
N TYR A 330 10.11 -1.00 -15.35
CA TYR A 330 9.20 -1.77 -14.49
C TYR A 330 8.72 -3.03 -15.23
N VAL A 331 8.91 -4.20 -14.61
CA VAL A 331 8.38 -5.48 -15.09
C VAL A 331 7.19 -5.83 -14.22
N VAL A 332 6.00 -5.88 -14.82
CA VAL A 332 4.82 -6.47 -14.16
C VAL A 332 5.00 -7.99 -14.18
N GLN A 333 5.24 -8.62 -13.03
CA GLN A 333 5.18 -10.08 -12.90
C GLN A 333 3.82 -10.48 -12.32
N PRO A 334 3.07 -11.40 -12.96
CA PRO A 334 1.98 -12.12 -12.31
C PRO A 334 2.56 -13.15 -11.35
N GLU A 335 2.12 -13.14 -10.09
CA GLU A 335 2.38 -14.23 -9.15
C GLU A 335 1.50 -15.42 -9.54
N ASP A 336 2.12 -16.46 -10.11
CA ASP A 336 1.99 -17.88 -9.73
C ASP A 336 2.34 -18.88 -10.88
N GLY A 337 3.38 -19.69 -10.63
CA GLY A 337 3.44 -21.11 -10.98
C GLY A 337 3.87 -21.55 -12.39
N LEU A 338 5.15 -21.92 -12.57
CA LEU A 338 5.61 -23.28 -12.88
C LEU A 338 7.06 -23.31 -13.39
N ASP A 339 7.77 -24.33 -12.90
CA ASP A 339 9.17 -24.66 -13.08
C ASP A 339 9.64 -24.91 -14.52
N HIS A 340 10.96 -24.73 -14.66
CA HIS A 340 11.92 -25.54 -15.45
C HIS A 340 12.21 -25.26 -16.94
N ILE A 341 13.53 -25.08 -17.12
CA ILE A 341 14.42 -25.41 -18.25
C ILE A 341 14.54 -24.37 -19.36
N ALA A 342 15.62 -23.60 -19.22
CA ALA A 342 16.29 -22.92 -20.31
C ALA A 342 16.83 -23.94 -21.33
N HIS A 343 16.59 -23.67 -22.61
CA HIS A 343 17.54 -24.00 -23.66
C HIS A 343 17.58 -22.84 -24.65
N ASP A 344 18.81 -22.43 -24.94
CA ASP A 344 19.21 -21.34 -25.82
C ASP A 344 18.68 -21.47 -27.26
N ASP A 345 18.33 -20.31 -27.83
CA ASP A 345 18.41 -19.78 -29.21
C ASP A 345 18.84 -20.68 -30.41
N PRO A 346 18.63 -20.26 -31.68
CA PRO A 346 17.86 -19.12 -32.22
C PRO A 346 16.92 -19.49 -33.39
N LEU A 347 15.99 -18.58 -33.74
CA LEU A 347 15.33 -18.59 -35.06
C LEU A 347 16.31 -18.21 -36.17
N LEU A 348 16.24 -18.98 -37.25
CA LEU A 348 15.77 -18.41 -38.52
C LEU A 348 14.28 -18.72 -38.66
#